data_AF-A0A8K0UDK0-F1
#
_entry.id   AF-A0A8K0UDK0-F1
#
_cell.length_a   1.000
_cell.length_b   1.000
_cell.length_c   1.000
_cell.angle_alpha   90.00
_cell.angle_beta   90.00
_cell.angle_gamma   90.00
#
_symmetry.space_group_name_H-M   'P 1'
#
loop_
_entity.id
_entity.type
_entity.pdbx_description
1 polymer ?
#
loop_
_entity_poly.entity_id
_entity_poly.type
_entity_poly.pdbx_seq_one_letter_code
_entity_poly.pdbx_strand_id
1 'polypeptide(L)'
;PENMRITKDGESVRILGAWFGNKADCGGPWTPTIEKIDNALMQWGRSNPTIEGRQLIVQMVVGGMTQYLTTVQGMPKDVLTKLTKRTRSFMWNGNAHSPVAIEHLYTPISQGG
;
A
#
# COMPACT_ATOMS: atom_id res chain seq x y z
N PRO A 1 -17.30 -33.44 14.02
CA PRO A 1 -16.81 -32.77 15.25
C PRO A 1 -17.67 -31.52 15.54
N GLU A 2 -18.26 -31.43 16.73
CA GLU A 2 -19.31 -30.45 17.08
C GLU A 2 -18.86 -28.97 17.11
N ASN A 3 -17.55 -28.70 17.03
CA ASN A 3 -16.98 -27.35 17.11
C ASN A 3 -16.47 -26.79 15.77
N MET A 4 -16.80 -27.41 14.65
CA MET A 4 -16.33 -26.98 13.32
C MET A 4 -17.30 -25.97 12.70
N ARG A 5 -16.97 -24.67 12.76
CA ARG A 5 -17.71 -23.63 12.05
C ARG A 5 -17.24 -23.55 10.59
N ILE A 6 -18.12 -23.90 9.66
CA ILE A 6 -17.93 -23.67 8.22
C ILE A 6 -18.56 -22.32 7.86
N THR A 7 -17.76 -21.40 7.31
CA THR A 7 -18.20 -20.07 6.89
C THR A 7 -19.07 -20.17 5.63
N LYS A 8 -20.20 -19.45 5.60
CA LYS A 8 -21.10 -19.42 4.44
C LYS A 8 -20.54 -18.52 3.33
N ASP A 9 -21.02 -18.70 2.11
CA ASP A 9 -20.77 -17.74 1.01
C ASP A 9 -21.16 -16.32 1.43
N GLY A 10 -20.28 -15.35 1.15
CA GLY A 10 -20.45 -13.94 1.52
C GLY A 10 -19.98 -13.58 2.93
N GLU A 11 -19.73 -14.56 3.80
CA GLU A 11 -19.11 -14.33 5.10
C GLU A 11 -17.59 -14.46 5.02
N SER A 12 -16.87 -13.65 5.80
CA SER A 12 -15.42 -13.77 5.95
C SER A 12 -15.01 -13.89 7.41
N VAL A 13 -13.90 -14.59 7.64
CA VAL A 13 -13.26 -14.73 8.93
C VAL A 13 -11.93 -14.01 8.88
N ARG A 14 -11.64 -13.23 9.94
CA ARG A 14 -10.36 -12.55 10.10
C ARG A 14 -9.35 -13.47 10.77
N ILE A 15 -8.25 -13.77 10.08
CA ILE A 15 -7.16 -14.61 10.58
C ILE A 15 -5.86 -13.83 10.40
N LEU A 16 -5.19 -13.51 11.51
CA LEU A 16 -3.92 -12.77 11.53
C LEU A 16 -3.96 -11.47 10.71
N GLY A 17 -5.09 -10.76 10.75
CA GLY A 17 -5.29 -9.49 10.04
C GLY A 17 -5.79 -9.62 8.60
N ALA A 18 -5.65 -10.78 7.97
CA ALA A 18 -6.22 -11.08 6.66
C ALA A 18 -7.66 -11.59 6.78
N TRP A 19 -8.44 -11.45 5.71
CA TRP A 19 -9.85 -11.84 5.68
C TRP A 19 -10.06 -12.92 4.63
N PHE A 20 -10.60 -14.06 5.05
CA PHE A 20 -10.82 -15.24 4.21
C PHE A 20 -12.31 -15.58 4.19
N GLY A 21 -12.88 -15.74 3.00
CA GLY A 21 -14.29 -16.07 2.81
C GLY A 21 -14.64 -16.21 1.34
N ASN A 22 -15.53 -17.15 0.99
CA ASN A 22 -15.96 -17.33 -0.40
C ASN A 22 -16.85 -16.15 -0.82
N LYS A 23 -16.51 -15.46 -1.92
CA LYS A 23 -17.20 -14.25 -2.41
C LYS A 23 -17.30 -13.10 -1.38
N ALA A 24 -16.42 -13.07 -0.39
CA ALA A 24 -16.39 -11.98 0.58
C ALA A 24 -15.71 -10.73 0.00
N ASP A 25 -16.01 -9.56 0.56
CA ASP A 25 -15.39 -8.29 0.15
C ASP A 25 -13.88 -8.29 0.43
N CYS A 26 -13.09 -8.17 -0.64
CA CYS A 26 -11.63 -8.12 -0.58
C CYS A 26 -11.09 -6.71 -0.25
N GLY A 27 -11.94 -5.68 -0.29
CA GLY A 27 -11.56 -4.26 -0.18
C GLY A 27 -11.50 -3.74 1.26
N GLY A 28 -12.48 -4.09 2.10
CA GLY A 28 -12.55 -3.69 3.51
C GLY A 28 -11.26 -3.83 4.35
N PRO A 29 -10.44 -4.89 4.17
CA PRO A 29 -9.19 -5.07 4.92
C PRO A 29 -8.11 -4.03 4.62
N TRP A 30 -8.16 -3.39 3.45
CA TRP A 30 -7.11 -2.48 2.98
C TRP A 30 -7.29 -1.04 3.49
N THR A 31 -8.51 -0.65 3.85
CA THR A 31 -8.81 0.71 4.32
C THR A 31 -7.93 1.14 5.51
N PRO A 32 -7.83 0.36 6.60
CA PRO A 32 -7.01 0.76 7.74
C PRO A 32 -5.51 0.82 7.42
N THR A 33 -5.05 -0.02 6.49
CA THR A 33 -3.65 -0.02 6.02
C THR A 33 -3.36 1.25 5.22
N ILE A 34 -4.27 1.64 4.32
CA ILE A 34 -4.15 2.88 3.52
C ILE A 34 -4.15 4.11 4.43
N GLU A 35 -5.04 4.16 5.44
CA GLU A 35 -5.08 5.28 6.40
C GLU A 35 -3.79 5.39 7.21
N LYS A 36 -3.21 4.26 7.65
CA LYS A 36 -1.90 4.25 8.33
C LYS A 36 -0.78 4.74 7.44
N ILE A 37 -0.77 4.34 6.17
CA ILE A 37 0.18 4.82 5.17
C ILE A 37 0.04 6.33 4.98
N ASP A 38 -1.19 6.84 4.83
CA ASP A 38 -1.46 8.28 4.64
C ASP A 38 -0.95 9.10 5.84
N ASN A 39 -1.20 8.63 7.07
CA ASN A 39 -0.70 9.27 8.29
C ASN A 39 0.83 9.25 8.38
N ALA A 40 1.47 8.12 8.04
CA ALA A 40 2.92 7.99 8.06
C ALA A 40 3.58 8.90 7.02
N LEU A 41 3.10 8.89 5.76
CA LEU A 41 3.61 9.75 4.70
C LEU A 41 3.42 11.23 5.04
N MET A 42 2.27 11.61 5.64
CA MET A 42 2.05 12.98 6.11
C MET A 42 3.08 13.39 7.17
N GLN A 43 3.33 12.52 8.15
CA GLN A 43 4.29 12.79 9.23
C GLN A 43 5.72 12.91 8.69
N TRP A 44 6.16 11.99 7.84
CA TRP A 44 7.47 12.04 7.21
C TRP A 44 7.63 13.22 6.25
N GLY A 45 6.55 13.63 5.57
CA GLY A 45 6.58 14.80 4.68
C GLY A 45 6.94 16.10 5.39
N ARG A 46 6.64 16.20 6.70
CA ARG A 46 6.97 17.39 7.52
C ARG A 46 8.47 17.63 7.68
N SER A 47 9.30 16.61 7.49
CA SER A 47 10.76 16.76 7.59
C SER A 47 11.42 17.26 6.30
N ASN A 48 10.63 17.58 5.27
CA ASN A 48 11.11 18.00 3.94
C ASN A 48 12.25 17.12 3.37
N PRO A 49 12.03 15.80 3.25
CA PRO A 49 13.07 14.88 2.79
C PRO A 49 13.49 15.17 1.34
N THR A 50 14.76 14.85 1.05
CA THR A 50 15.32 14.82 -0.31
C THR A 50 14.61 13.78 -1.18
N ILE A 51 14.85 13.78 -2.48
CA ILE A 51 14.25 12.79 -3.40
C ILE A 51 14.62 11.35 -3.00
N GLU A 52 15.88 11.12 -2.65
CA GLU A 52 16.38 9.83 -2.12
C GLU A 52 15.70 9.48 -0.79
N GLY A 53 15.58 10.46 0.12
CA GLY A 53 14.86 10.27 1.37
C GLY A 53 13.42 9.86 1.14
N ARG A 54 12.73 10.48 0.16
CA ARG A 54 11.35 10.12 -0.21
C ARG A 54 11.26 8.70 -0.76
N GLN A 55 12.21 8.28 -1.59
CA GLN A 55 12.27 6.91 -2.10
C GLN A 55 12.40 5.88 -0.96
N LEU A 56 13.32 6.10 -0.03
CA LEU A 56 13.52 5.23 1.13
C LEU A 56 12.27 5.19 2.03
N ILE A 57 11.63 6.34 2.27
CA ILE A 57 10.39 6.43 3.04
C ILE A 57 9.25 5.66 2.35
N VAL A 58 9.09 5.80 1.03
CA VAL A 58 8.09 5.04 0.27
C VAL A 58 8.33 3.54 0.41
N GLN A 59 9.56 3.08 0.28
CA GLN A 59 9.90 1.66 0.42
C GLN A 59 9.56 1.15 1.83
N MET A 60 10.00 1.86 2.86
CA MET A 60 9.77 1.50 4.26
C MET A 60 8.28 1.52 4.63
N VAL A 61 7.55 2.58 4.24
CA VAL A 61 6.17 2.80 4.66
C VAL A 61 5.19 2.05 3.76
N VAL A 62 5.19 2.36 2.46
CA VAL A 62 4.22 1.77 1.52
C VAL A 62 4.55 0.30 1.30
N GLY A 63 5.82 -0.03 1.01
CA GLY A 63 6.26 -1.41 0.83
C GLY A 63 6.07 -2.23 2.10
N GLY A 64 6.64 -1.76 3.22
CA GLY A 64 6.61 -2.48 4.51
C GLY A 64 5.19 -2.75 5.03
N MET A 65 4.27 -1.80 4.90
CA MET A 65 2.90 -1.97 5.41
C MET A 65 1.99 -2.81 4.49
N THR A 66 2.35 -2.99 3.22
CA THR A 66 1.51 -3.69 2.23
C THR A 66 1.97 -5.12 1.96
N GLN A 67 3.26 -5.43 2.18
CA GLN A 67 3.88 -6.70 1.78
C GLN A 67 3.14 -7.91 2.34
N TYR A 68 2.92 -7.98 3.65
CA TYR A 68 2.26 -9.13 4.28
C TYR A 68 0.85 -9.35 3.73
N LEU A 69 0.02 -8.32 3.70
CA LEU A 69 -1.38 -8.43 3.27
C LEU A 69 -1.47 -8.81 1.78
N THR A 70 -0.55 -8.31 0.97
CA THR A 70 -0.41 -8.70 -0.44
C THR A 70 -0.09 -10.18 -0.58
N THR A 71 0.84 -10.70 0.24
CA THR A 71 1.23 -12.12 0.18
C THR A 71 0.09 -13.05 0.57
N VAL A 72 -0.68 -12.72 1.60
CA VAL A 72 -1.66 -13.67 2.18
C VAL A 72 -3.04 -13.65 1.53
N GLN A 73 -3.45 -12.51 0.94
CA GLN A 73 -4.79 -12.37 0.33
C GLN A 73 -4.79 -11.62 -1.00
N GLY A 74 -3.62 -11.28 -1.53
CA GLY A 74 -3.49 -10.50 -2.76
C GLY A 74 -3.80 -9.01 -2.56
N MET A 75 -3.44 -8.21 -3.56
CA MET A 75 -3.76 -6.78 -3.61
C MET A 75 -4.77 -6.50 -4.74
N PRO A 76 -5.98 -6.01 -4.41
CA PRO A 76 -6.94 -5.53 -5.40
C PRO A 76 -6.36 -4.40 -6.28
N LYS A 77 -6.78 -4.34 -7.55
CA LYS A 77 -6.29 -3.32 -8.51
C LYS A 77 -6.60 -1.89 -8.08
N ASP A 78 -7.74 -1.66 -7.43
CA ASP A 78 -8.12 -0.34 -6.93
C ASP A 78 -7.19 0.11 -5.78
N VAL A 79 -6.81 -0.82 -4.90
CA VAL A 79 -5.84 -0.60 -3.82
C VAL A 79 -4.47 -0.26 -4.41
N LEU A 80 -3.99 -1.04 -5.39
CA LEU A 80 -2.74 -0.74 -6.09
C LEU A 80 -2.77 0.66 -6.70
N THR A 81 -3.86 1.01 -7.40
CA THR A 81 -4.04 2.33 -8.01
C THR A 81 -3.99 3.45 -6.96
N LYS A 82 -4.66 3.27 -5.82
CA LYS A 82 -4.68 4.21 -4.69
C LYS A 82 -3.28 4.41 -4.09
N LEU A 83 -2.50 3.34 -3.92
CA LEU A 83 -1.14 3.38 -3.38
C LEU A 83 -0.13 3.99 -4.36
N THR A 84 -0.23 3.67 -5.65
CA THR A 84 0.59 4.30 -6.70
C THR A 84 0.36 5.80 -6.77
N LYS A 85 -0.90 6.25 -6.66
CA LYS A 85 -1.22 7.69 -6.61
C LYS A 85 -0.58 8.39 -5.41
N ARG A 86 -0.64 7.77 -4.22
CA ARG A 86 -0.03 8.30 -2.99
C ARG A 86 1.49 8.38 -3.09
N THR A 87 2.10 7.32 -3.61
CA THR A 87 3.54 7.24 -3.85
C THR A 87 4.00 8.38 -4.76
N ARG A 88 3.33 8.57 -5.91
CA ARG A 88 3.63 9.69 -6.82
C ARG A 88 3.47 11.06 -6.15
N SER A 89 2.36 11.25 -5.43
CA SER A 89 2.11 12.50 -4.72
C SER A 89 3.21 12.79 -3.70
N PHE A 90 3.61 11.79 -2.92
CA PHE A 90 4.65 11.95 -1.92
C PHE A 90 6.03 12.22 -2.52
N MET A 91 6.42 11.50 -3.59
CA MET A 91 7.68 11.71 -4.30
C MET A 91 7.83 13.14 -4.80
N TRP A 92 6.74 13.73 -5.31
CA TRP A 92 6.75 15.07 -5.92
C TRP A 92 6.17 16.17 -5.04
N ASN A 93 6.05 15.92 -3.74
CA ASN A 93 5.56 16.89 -2.77
C ASN A 93 4.18 17.49 -3.14
N GLY A 94 3.29 16.67 -3.70
CA GLY A 94 1.95 17.07 -4.14
C GLY A 94 1.90 17.78 -5.49
N ASN A 95 3.02 17.97 -6.19
CA ASN A 95 3.00 18.55 -7.53
C ASN A 95 2.26 17.63 -8.52
N ALA A 96 1.33 18.22 -9.27
CA ALA A 96 0.52 17.50 -10.26
C ALA A 96 1.36 16.99 -11.45
N HIS A 97 2.46 17.69 -11.77
CA HIS A 97 3.36 17.33 -12.85
C HIS A 97 4.57 16.59 -12.28
N SER A 98 4.68 15.31 -12.63
CA SER A 98 5.86 14.48 -12.40
C SER A 98 6.96 14.92 -13.38
N PRO A 99 8.08 15.50 -12.94
CA PRO A 99 9.15 15.92 -13.84
C PRO A 99 9.86 14.74 -14.52
N VAL A 100 9.69 13.52 -13.97
CA VAL A 100 10.28 12.28 -14.47
C VAL A 100 9.20 11.22 -14.62
N ALA A 101 9.27 10.36 -15.63
CA ALA A 101 8.34 9.24 -15.78
C ALA A 101 8.49 8.25 -14.62
N ILE A 102 7.43 7.55 -14.22
CA ILE A 102 7.50 6.67 -13.04
C ILE A 102 8.47 5.50 -13.26
N GLU A 103 8.62 5.08 -14.51
CA GLU A 103 9.48 3.99 -14.94
C GLU A 103 10.95 4.34 -14.66
N HIS A 104 11.32 5.61 -14.83
CA HIS A 104 12.65 6.10 -14.52
C HIS A 104 12.91 6.19 -13.01
N LEU A 105 11.90 6.46 -12.18
CA LEU A 105 12.02 6.45 -10.72
C LEU A 105 12.38 5.07 -10.13
N TYR A 106 12.19 3.99 -10.90
CA TYR A 106 12.57 2.64 -10.48
C TYR A 106 13.99 2.27 -10.88
N THR A 107 14.66 3.09 -11.70
CA THR A 107 16.03 2.83 -12.11
C THR A 107 17.01 3.16 -10.99
N PRO A 108 18.24 2.61 -11.01
CA PRO A 108 19.25 2.99 -10.03
C PRO A 108 19.67 4.46 -10.19
N ILE A 109 20.14 5.07 -9.10
CA ILE A 109 20.63 6.47 -9.06
C ILE A 109 21.70 6.72 -10.14
N SER A 110 22.55 5.73 -10.42
CA SER A 110 23.56 5.81 -11.48
C SER A 110 23.01 5.98 -12.90
N GLN A 111 21.72 5.69 -13.12
CA GLN A 111 21.05 5.77 -14.43
C GLN A 111 20.02 6.92 -14.51
N GLY A 112 20.01 7.81 -13.51
CA GLY A 112 19.09 8.95 -13.47
C GLY A 112 17.74 8.69 -12.80
N GLY A 113 17.67 7.62 -11.98
CA GLY A 113 16.55 7.31 -11.07
C GLY A 113 16.91 7.51 -9.61
#